data_AF-A0A2K4IIH9-F1
#
_entry.id   AF-A0A2K4IIH9-F1
#
_cell.length_a   1.000
_cell.length_b   1.000
_cell.length_c   1.000
_cell.angle_alpha   90.00
_cell.angle_beta   90.00
_cell.angle_gamma   90.00
#
_symmetry.space_group_name_H-M   'P 1'
#
loop_
_entity.id
_entity.type
_entity.pdbx_description
1 polymer ?
#
loop_
_entity_poly.entity_id
_entity_poly.type
_entity_poly.pdbx_seq_one_letter_code
_entity_poly.pdbx_strand_id
1 'polypeptide(L)'
;MNSLHPPLNRYRRLKTSYSENPVLVIDTDACHEDLLDAAQQRLCAASNLLETLYCLCFQQADVKDIPNIVQALYLLTQDGCELLEVAKLKIAQRN
;
A
#
# COMPACT_ATOMS: atom_id res chain seq x y z
N MET A 1 -28.98 17.09 -14.74
CA MET A 1 -27.53 17.00 -15.04
C MET A 1 -27.01 15.81 -14.25
N ASN A 2 -26.83 14.67 -14.91
CA ASN A 2 -26.50 13.40 -14.25
C ASN A 2 -24.98 13.33 -14.07
N SER A 3 -24.52 13.36 -12.82
CA SER A 3 -23.14 13.00 -12.49
C SER A 3 -22.93 11.53 -12.87
N LEU A 4 -22.07 11.28 -13.86
CA LEU A 4 -21.78 9.94 -14.41
C LEU A 4 -20.81 9.13 -13.53
N HIS A 5 -20.51 9.56 -12.31
CA HIS A 5 -19.67 8.80 -11.39
C HIS A 5 -20.40 8.54 -10.07
N PRO A 6 -20.50 7.26 -9.63
CA PRO A 6 -20.92 6.98 -8.26
C PRO A 6 -19.95 7.69 -7.31
N PRO A 7 -20.43 8.23 -6.17
CA PRO A 7 -19.54 8.83 -5.18
C PRO A 7 -18.47 7.80 -4.81
N LEU A 8 -17.20 8.16 -4.99
CA LEU A 8 -16.10 7.37 -4.45
C LEU A 8 -16.34 7.22 -2.95
N ASN A 9 -16.45 5.98 -2.47
CA ASN A 9 -16.48 5.73 -1.04
C ASN A 9 -15.21 6.31 -0.43
N ARG A 10 -15.36 7.31 0.45
CA ARG A 10 -14.24 8.00 1.11
C ARG A 10 -13.21 7.02 1.65
N TYR A 11 -13.67 5.91 2.24
CA TYR A 11 -12.79 4.86 2.73
C TYR A 11 -12.77 3.68 1.75
N ARG A 12 -11.64 3.54 1.05
CA ARG A 12 -11.37 2.38 0.18
C ARG A 12 -10.61 1.33 0.99
N ARG A 13 -11.14 0.11 1.08
CA ARG A 13 -10.41 -1.00 1.71
C ARG A 13 -9.13 -1.34 0.96
N LEU A 14 -8.07 -1.70 1.68
CA LEU A 14 -6.88 -2.30 1.07
C LEU A 14 -7.21 -3.70 0.55
N LYS A 15 -6.67 -4.08 -0.61
CA LYS A 15 -6.81 -5.42 -1.21
C LYS A 15 -6.20 -6.51 -0.32
N THR A 16 -5.24 -6.13 0.51
CA THR A 16 -4.56 -6.99 1.49
C THR A 16 -5.43 -7.31 2.71
N SER A 17 -6.63 -6.74 2.83
CA SER A 17 -7.56 -7.01 3.93
C SER A 17 -8.09 -8.45 3.90
N TYR A 18 -7.93 -9.19 5.00
CA TYR A 18 -8.44 -10.57 5.16
C TYR A 18 -9.87 -10.67 5.70
N SER A 19 -10.51 -9.54 6.01
CA SER A 19 -11.79 -9.47 6.71
C SER A 19 -12.87 -8.83 5.83
N GLU A 20 -14.09 -9.31 5.95
CA GLU A 20 -15.30 -8.67 5.39
C GLU A 20 -15.56 -7.29 6.00
N ASN A 21 -15.03 -7.04 7.20
CA ASN A 21 -15.01 -5.74 7.87
C ASN A 21 -13.58 -5.18 7.84
N PRO A 22 -13.17 -4.48 6.76
CA PRO A 22 -11.81 -3.97 6.63
C PRO A 22 -11.57 -2.83 7.61
N VAL A 23 -10.56 -2.98 8.47
CA VAL A 23 -10.15 -1.95 9.45
C VAL A 23 -9.02 -1.07 8.93
N LEU A 24 -8.27 -1.54 7.94
CA LEU A 24 -7.25 -0.77 7.25
C LEU A 24 -7.81 -0.30 5.90
N VAL A 25 -7.85 1.03 5.75
CA VAL A 25 -8.47 1.70 4.61
C VAL A 25 -7.60 2.86 4.15
N ILE A 26 -7.74 3.20 2.88
CA ILE A 26 -7.23 4.44 2.28
C ILE A 26 -8.36 5.47 2.38
N ASP A 27 -8.10 6.59 3.06
CA ASP A 27 -8.96 7.78 3.01
C ASP A 27 -8.73 8.49 1.68
N THR A 28 -9.62 8.28 0.70
CA THR A 28 -9.52 8.88 -0.63
C THR A 28 -9.70 10.40 -0.61
N ASP A 29 -10.22 10.96 0.49
CA ASP A 29 -10.37 12.41 0.67
C ASP A 29 -9.10 13.06 1.23
N ALA A 30 -8.14 12.29 1.76
CA ALA A 30 -6.85 12.78 2.24
C ALA A 30 -6.11 13.61 1.17
N CYS A 31 -5.29 14.57 1.60
CA CYS A 31 -4.61 15.44 0.64
C CYS A 31 -3.63 14.62 -0.23
N HIS A 32 -3.31 15.15 -1.41
CA HIS A 32 -2.46 14.41 -2.37
C HIS A 32 -1.07 14.13 -1.79
N GLU A 33 -0.50 15.08 -1.04
CA GLU A 33 0.80 14.97 -0.39
C GLU A 33 0.79 13.86 0.65
N ASP A 34 -0.22 13.79 1.53
CA ASP A 34 -0.35 12.72 2.53
C ASP A 34 -0.42 11.33 1.89
N LEU A 35 -1.14 11.20 0.77
CA LEU A 35 -1.24 9.93 0.03
C LEU A 35 0.11 9.51 -0.57
N LEU A 36 0.87 10.47 -1.10
CA LEU A 36 2.21 10.22 -1.64
C LEU A 36 3.21 9.87 -0.55
N ASP A 37 3.21 10.61 0.57
CA ASP A 37 4.10 10.35 1.70
C ASP A 37 3.83 8.97 2.29
N ALA A 38 2.55 8.61 2.47
CA ALA A 38 2.16 7.29 2.95
C ALA A 38 2.59 6.17 1.99
N ALA A 39 2.47 6.39 0.68
CA ALA A 39 2.91 5.44 -0.34
C ALA A 39 4.43 5.27 -0.34
N GLN A 40 5.15 6.38 -0.33
CA GLN A 40 6.60 6.42 -0.28
C GLN A 40 7.11 5.70 0.95
N GLN A 41 6.55 5.97 2.13
CA GLN A 41 6.93 5.30 3.36
C GLN A 41 6.84 3.77 3.25
N ARG A 42 5.73 3.25 2.70
CA ARG A 42 5.51 1.80 2.55
C ARG A 42 6.46 1.17 1.55
N LEU A 43 6.65 1.81 0.40
CA LEU A 43 7.54 1.30 -0.65
C LEU A 43 9.02 1.38 -0.24
N CYS A 44 9.43 2.43 0.47
CA CYS A 44 10.77 2.51 1.05
C CYS A 44 10.97 1.44 2.12
N ALA A 45 9.99 1.22 3.00
CA ALA A 45 10.07 0.14 3.99
C ALA A 45 10.17 -1.25 3.34
N ALA A 46 9.41 -1.49 2.27
CA ALA A 46 9.52 -2.73 1.49
C ALA A 46 10.91 -2.87 0.85
N SER A 47 11.44 -1.81 0.25
CA SER A 47 12.78 -1.81 -0.36
C SER A 47 13.87 -2.14 0.67
N ASN A 48 13.85 -1.47 1.82
CA ASN A 48 14.83 -1.69 2.89
C ASN A 48 14.73 -3.12 3.46
N LEU A 49 13.51 -3.65 3.59
CA LEU A 49 13.28 -5.01 4.06
C LEU A 49 13.74 -6.05 3.03
N LEU A 50 13.59 -5.76 1.74
CA LEU A 50 14.07 -6.63 0.66
C LEU A 50 15.60 -6.69 0.63
N GLU A 51 16.25 -5.53 0.79
CA GLU A 51 17.71 -5.45 0.93
C GLU A 51 18.18 -6.25 2.16
N THR A 52 17.47 -6.13 3.28
CA THR A 52 17.74 -6.90 4.49
C THR A 52 17.60 -8.41 4.23
N LEU A 53 16.51 -8.84 3.59
CA LEU A 53 16.28 -10.25 3.24
C LEU A 53 17.40 -10.77 2.33
N TYR A 54 17.77 -10.00 1.31
CA TYR A 54 18.84 -10.35 0.38
C TYR A 54 20.14 -10.61 1.14
N CYS A 55 20.53 -9.72 2.06
CA CYS A 55 21.73 -9.88 2.89
C CYS A 55 21.64 -11.10 3.84
N LEU A 56 20.49 -11.31 4.50
CA LEU A 56 20.31 -12.38 5.48
C LEU A 56 20.33 -13.79 4.87
N CYS A 57 19.83 -13.95 3.64
CA CYS A 57 19.85 -15.22 2.91
C CYS A 57 21.28 -15.76 2.68
N PHE A 58 22.29 -14.89 2.70
CA PHE A 58 23.69 -15.29 2.52
C PHE A 58 24.41 -15.67 3.82
N GLN A 59 23.87 -15.33 5.00
CA GLN A 59 24.65 -15.40 6.22
C GLN A 59 23.98 -16.12 7.41
N GLN A 60 22.67 -16.03 7.64
CA GLN A 60 22.11 -16.44 8.95
C GLN A 60 20.57 -16.58 9.09
N ALA A 61 19.75 -16.38 8.05
CA ALA A 61 18.29 -16.48 8.25
C ALA A 61 17.84 -17.91 8.59
N ASP A 62 17.05 -18.07 9.64
CA ASP A 62 16.29 -19.31 9.82
C ASP A 62 15.27 -19.41 8.68
N VAL A 63 15.19 -20.56 8.01
CA VAL A 63 14.30 -20.78 6.86
C VAL A 63 12.83 -20.44 7.21
N LYS A 64 12.46 -20.56 8.50
CA LYS A 64 11.12 -20.19 8.99
C LYS A 64 10.83 -18.68 8.97
N ASP A 65 11.85 -17.83 8.92
CA ASP A 65 11.67 -16.37 8.93
C ASP A 65 11.37 -15.82 7.53
N ILE A 66 11.78 -16.54 6.48
CA ILE A 66 11.59 -16.13 5.08
C ILE A 66 10.11 -15.91 4.75
N PRO A 67 9.17 -16.82 5.05
CA PRO A 67 7.74 -16.59 4.78
C PRO A 67 7.18 -15.35 5.47
N ASN A 68 7.61 -15.07 6.71
CA ASN A 68 7.16 -13.89 7.46
C ASN A 68 7.66 -12.59 6.82
N ILE A 69 8.93 -12.57 6.40
CA ILE A 69 9.53 -11.41 5.72
C ILE A 69 8.87 -11.20 4.35
N VAL A 70 8.67 -12.28 3.57
CA VAL A 70 7.99 -12.22 2.27
C VAL A 70 6.55 -11.73 2.43
N GLN A 71 5.83 -12.17 3.46
CA GLN A 71 4.48 -11.68 3.73
C GLN A 71 4.46 -10.18 4.05
N ALA A 72 5.40 -9.68 4.87
CA ALA A 72 5.51 -8.25 5.15
C ALA A 72 5.85 -7.44 3.89
N LEU A 73 6.78 -7.93 3.07
CA LEU A 73 7.11 -7.32 1.77
C LEU A 73 5.89 -7.23 0.85
N TYR A 74 5.11 -8.31 0.76
CA TYR A 74 3.90 -8.34 -0.04
C TYR A 74 2.89 -7.28 0.41
N LEU A 75 2.61 -7.21 1.72
CA LEU A 75 1.67 -6.24 2.28
C LEU A 75 2.11 -4.79 2.01
N LEU A 76 3.35 -4.45 2.36
CA LEU A 76 3.89 -3.09 2.17
C LEU A 76 3.87 -2.68 0.70
N THR A 77 4.25 -3.58 -0.21
CA THR A 77 4.27 -3.30 -1.65
C THR A 77 2.85 -3.10 -2.20
N GLN A 78 1.90 -3.97 -1.85
CA GLN A 78 0.51 -3.82 -2.29
C GLN A 78 -0.10 -2.51 -1.77
N ASP A 79 0.03 -2.25 -0.47
CA ASP A 79 -0.52 -1.05 0.16
C ASP A 79 0.07 0.24 -0.45
N GLY A 80 1.38 0.26 -0.68
CA GLY A 80 2.07 1.38 -1.33
C GLY A 80 1.59 1.61 -2.76
N CYS A 81 1.43 0.55 -3.55
CA CYS A 81 0.90 0.63 -4.91
C CYS A 81 -0.55 1.15 -4.94
N GLU A 82 -1.41 0.69 -4.03
CA GLU A 82 -2.79 1.16 -3.96
C GLU A 82 -2.89 2.64 -3.56
N LEU A 83 -2.04 3.11 -2.64
CA LEU A 83 -1.95 4.53 -2.31
C LEU A 83 -1.54 5.36 -3.53
N LEU A 84 -0.57 4.89 -4.34
CA LEU A 84 -0.18 5.56 -5.59
C LEU A 84 -1.32 5.57 -6.63
N GLU A 85 -2.10 4.49 -6.75
CA GLU A 85 -3.28 4.46 -7.62
C GLU A 85 -4.27 5.55 -7.22
N VAL A 86 -4.60 5.67 -5.93
CA VAL A 86 -5.53 6.69 -5.43
C VAL A 86 -4.95 8.10 -5.63
N ALA A 87 -3.67 8.30 -5.34
CA ALA A 87 -3.01 9.59 -5.56
C ALA A 87 -3.05 10.02 -7.03
N LYS A 88 -2.81 9.10 -7.98
CA LYS A 88 -2.89 9.35 -9.43
C LYS A 88 -4.31 9.70 -9.89
N LEU A 89 -5.32 9.00 -9.38
CA LEU A 89 -6.73 9.31 -9.70
C LEU A 89 -7.12 10.73 -9.27
N LYS A 90 -6.62 11.22 -8.12
CA LYS A 90 -6.88 12.61 -7.69
C LYS A 90 -6.25 13.66 -8.61
N ILE A 91 -5.09 13.37 -9.21
CA ILE A 91 -4.51 14.25 -10.24
C ILE A 91 -5.41 14.26 -11.48
N ALA A 92 -5.84 13.09 -11.94
CA ALA A 92 -6.69 12.97 -13.13
C ALA A 92 -8.05 13.68 -12.98
N GLN A 93 -8.58 13.78 -11.76
CA GLN A 93 -9.84 14.48 -11.45
C GLN A 93 -9.69 16.01 -11.29
N ARG A 94 -8.46 16.52 -11.21
CA ARG A 94 -8.18 17.97 -11.14
C ARG A 94 -8.03 18.64 -12.51
N ASN A 95 -7.95 17.85 -13.59
CA ASN A 95 -7.85 18.31 -14.98
C ASN A 95 -9.21 18.23 -15.68
#